data_AF-A0A6M0J1E6-F1
#
_entry.id   AF-A0A6M0J1E6-F1
#
_cell.length_a   1.000
_cell.length_b   1.000
_cell.length_c   1.000
_cell.angle_alpha   90.00
_cell.angle_beta   90.00
_cell.angle_gamma   90.00
#
_symmetry.space_group_name_H-M   'P 1'
#
loop_
_entity.id
_entity.type
_entity.pdbx_description
1 polymer ?
#
loop_
_entity_poly.entity_id
_entity_poly.type
_entity_poly.pdbx_seq_one_letter_code
_entity_poly.pdbx_strand_id
1 'polypeptide(L)'
;MKVRGLQNFSDKAKKAQKLGVEVIVSSVTNPATAQMACQVVDVVTHTAELAKEGGSIDHFHEVNIRGTVNIAKAAKNAGIKTFVHLSTGCSAYRNS
;
A
#
# COMPACT_ATOMS: atom_id res chain seq x y z
N MET A 1 14.66 -14.75 1.78
CA MET A 1 14.01 -13.44 1.92
C MET A 1 12.58 -13.67 2.37
N LYS A 2 12.13 -13.09 3.49
CA LYS A 2 10.75 -13.23 3.96
C LYS A 2 9.89 -12.17 3.26
N VAL A 3 8.89 -12.60 2.48
CA VAL A 3 8.00 -11.71 1.73
C VAL A 3 6.64 -11.66 2.43
N ARG A 4 6.15 -10.45 2.71
CA ARG A 4 4.84 -10.19 3.29
C ARG A 4 4.08 -9.21 2.40
N GLY A 5 2.82 -9.51 2.13
CA GLY A 5 1.92 -8.66 1.35
C GLY A 5 0.89 -7.94 2.23
N LEU A 6 0.45 -6.77 1.79
CA LEU A 6 -0.74 -6.08 2.29
C LEU A 6 -1.69 -5.87 1.10
N GLN A 7 -2.91 -6.38 1.19
CA GLN A 7 -3.89 -6.35 0.08
C GLN A 7 -5.28 -6.03 0.62
N ASN A 8 -6.00 -5.10 0.00
CA ASN A 8 -7.31 -4.67 0.49
C ASN A 8 -8.47 -5.60 0.09
N PHE A 9 -8.27 -6.48 -0.90
CA PHE A 9 -9.27 -7.47 -1.32
C PHE A 9 -8.81 -8.91 -1.07
N SER A 10 -9.60 -9.66 -0.31
CA SER A 10 -9.33 -11.07 0.04
C SER A 10 -9.14 -11.96 -1.19
N ASP A 11 -9.94 -11.77 -2.24
CA ASP A 11 -9.83 -12.57 -3.47
C ASP A 11 -8.52 -12.33 -4.21
N LYS A 12 -8.02 -11.09 -4.21
CA LYS A 12 -6.72 -10.76 -4.81
C LYS A 12 -5.56 -11.32 -3.98
N ALA A 13 -5.73 -11.44 -2.66
CA ALA A 13 -4.74 -12.03 -1.77
C ALA A 13 -4.50 -13.53 -2.03
N LYS A 14 -5.55 -14.27 -2.45
CA LYS A 14 -5.49 -15.73 -2.69
C LYS A 14 -4.35 -16.14 -3.62
N LYS A 15 -4.03 -15.35 -4.65
CA LYS A 15 -2.96 -15.66 -5.61
C LYS A 15 -1.59 -15.72 -4.93
N ALA A 16 -1.28 -14.73 -4.10
CA ALA A 16 -0.02 -14.67 -3.37
C ALA A 16 0.02 -15.70 -2.22
N GLN A 17 -1.09 -15.91 -1.53
CA GLN A 17 -1.20 -16.94 -0.49
C GLN A 17 -0.95 -18.35 -1.03
N LYS A 18 -1.45 -18.68 -2.23
CA LYS A 18 -1.16 -19.95 -2.92
C LYS A 18 0.33 -20.15 -3.24
N LEU A 19 1.10 -19.08 -3.31
CA LEU A 19 2.55 -19.12 -3.51
C LEU A 19 3.33 -19.16 -2.17
N GLY A 20 2.63 -19.32 -1.03
CA GLY A 20 3.24 -19.38 0.29
C GLY A 20 3.58 -18.02 0.91
N VAL A 21 3.10 -16.92 0.32
CA VAL A 21 3.33 -15.56 0.83
C VAL A 21 2.35 -15.27 1.99
N GLU A 22 2.87 -14.73 3.08
CA GLU A 22 2.04 -14.17 4.16
C GLU A 22 1.36 -12.90 3.65
N VAL A 23 0.03 -12.86 3.62
CA VAL A 23 -0.72 -11.67 3.17
C VAL A 23 -1.67 -11.20 4.25
N ILE A 24 -1.51 -9.95 4.68
CA ILE A 24 -2.46 -9.26 5.54
C ILE A 24 -3.55 -8.66 4.64
N VAL A 25 -4.81 -9.01 4.91
CA VAL A 25 -5.94 -8.45 4.18
C VAL A 25 -6.46 -7.21 4.90
N SER A 26 -6.08 -6.02 4.44
CA SER A 26 -6.46 -4.72 5.01
C SER A 26 -6.10 -3.58 4.06
N SER A 27 -6.49 -2.35 4.41
CA SER A 27 -6.17 -1.13 3.68
C SER A 27 -4.86 -0.50 4.14
N VAL A 28 -4.13 0.12 3.21
CA VAL A 28 -2.98 1.00 3.51
C VAL A 28 -3.40 2.25 4.30
N THR A 29 -4.69 2.60 4.29
CA THR A 29 -5.25 3.70 5.06
C THR A 29 -5.40 3.37 6.55
N ASN A 30 -5.27 2.09 6.94
CA ASN A 30 -5.26 1.68 8.35
C ASN A 30 -3.84 1.75 8.94
N PRO A 31 -3.57 2.68 9.88
CA PRO A 31 -2.22 2.87 10.44
C PRO A 31 -1.72 1.66 11.23
N ALA A 32 -2.61 0.97 11.96
CA ALA A 32 -2.22 -0.20 12.75
C ALA A 32 -1.77 -1.35 11.82
N THR A 33 -2.48 -1.54 10.71
CA THR A 33 -2.06 -2.54 9.73
C THR A 33 -0.79 -2.15 8.99
N ALA A 34 -0.60 -0.86 8.67
CA ALA A 34 0.64 -0.36 8.09
C ALA A 34 1.86 -0.69 8.99
N GLN A 35 1.71 -0.50 10.30
CA GLN A 35 2.73 -0.85 11.29
C GLN A 35 3.02 -2.36 11.31
N MET A 36 1.99 -3.20 11.41
CA MET A 36 2.15 -4.66 11.39
C MET A 36 2.82 -5.17 10.11
N ALA A 37 2.49 -4.57 8.96
CA ALA A 37 3.08 -4.94 7.67
C ALA A 37 4.58 -4.60 7.60
N CYS A 38 5.04 -3.58 8.32
CA CYS A 38 6.44 -3.14 8.33
C CYS A 38 7.30 -3.82 9.40
N GLN A 39 6.73 -4.64 10.28
CA GLN A 39 7.51 -5.37 11.28
C GLN A 39 8.28 -6.53 10.64
N VAL A 40 9.58 -6.62 10.94
CA VAL A 40 10.46 -7.76 10.58
C VAL A 40 10.57 -7.98 9.06
N VAL A 41 10.71 -6.89 8.29
CA VAL A 41 10.97 -6.92 6.84
C VAL A 41 12.15 -6.02 6.47
N ASP A 42 12.97 -6.43 5.51
CA ASP A 42 14.17 -5.68 5.10
C ASP A 42 13.87 -4.59 4.05
N VAL A 43 12.80 -4.77 3.27
CA VAL A 43 12.40 -3.91 2.15
C VAL A 43 10.88 -3.79 2.10
N VAL A 44 10.37 -2.58 1.81
CA VAL A 44 8.95 -2.34 1.54
C VAL A 44 8.77 -1.78 0.14
N THR A 45 7.92 -2.44 -0.66
CA THR A 45 7.46 -1.97 -1.98
C THR A 45 6.00 -1.54 -1.88
N HIS A 46 5.72 -0.25 -2.03
CA HIS A 46 4.36 0.29 -1.99
C HIS A 46 3.82 0.48 -3.42
N THR A 47 2.77 -0.28 -3.76
CA THR A 47 2.15 -0.30 -5.09
C THR A 47 0.65 0.00 -5.04
N ALA A 48 0.14 0.44 -3.88
CA ALA A 48 -1.28 0.69 -3.73
C ALA A 48 -1.62 2.03 -4.39
N GLU A 49 -2.51 1.97 -5.37
CA GLU A 49 -3.02 3.13 -6.06
C GLU A 49 -4.52 2.99 -6.33
N LEU A 50 -5.21 4.12 -6.37
CA LEU A 50 -6.50 4.27 -7.02
C LEU A 50 -6.29 5.03 -8.33
N ALA A 51 -6.20 4.31 -9.43
CA ALA A 51 -6.05 4.82 -10.79
C ALA A 51 -7.40 4.82 -11.51
N LYS A 52 -8.32 5.69 -11.08
CA LYS A 52 -9.66 5.81 -11.69
C LYS A 52 -9.87 7.22 -12.25
N GLU A 53 -10.24 7.29 -13.53
CA GLU A 53 -10.79 8.50 -14.15
C GLU A 53 -12.23 8.69 -13.64
N GLY A 54 -12.47 9.78 -12.91
CA GLY A 54 -13.77 10.05 -12.27
C GLY A 54 -13.94 9.41 -10.88
N GLY A 55 -14.44 10.20 -9.91
CA GLY A 55 -14.69 9.76 -8.54
C GLY A 55 -14.54 10.88 -7.51
N SER A 56 -14.62 10.53 -6.24
CA SER A 56 -14.37 11.49 -5.15
C SER A 56 -12.89 11.80 -5.04
N ILE A 57 -12.54 13.09 -5.09
CA ILE A 57 -11.18 13.59 -4.84
C ILE A 57 -10.71 13.20 -3.43
N ASP A 58 -11.62 13.17 -2.45
CA ASP A 58 -11.31 12.77 -1.08
C ASP A 58 -10.92 11.31 -1.01
N HIS A 59 -11.61 10.43 -1.74
CA HIS A 59 -11.24 9.01 -1.81
C HIS A 59 -9.87 8.84 -2.49
N PHE A 60 -9.62 9.58 -3.57
CA PHE A 60 -8.33 9.59 -4.24
C PHE A 60 -7.21 10.02 -3.28
N HIS A 61 -7.40 11.12 -2.55
CA HIS A 61 -6.44 11.60 -1.54
C HIS A 61 -6.27 10.61 -0.38
N GLU A 62 -7.34 9.99 0.08
CA GLU A 62 -7.30 9.01 1.16
C GLU A 62 -6.41 7.82 0.80
N VAL A 63 -6.59 7.23 -0.39
CA VAL A 63 -5.81 6.06 -0.81
C VAL A 63 -4.40 6.46 -1.22
N ASN A 64 -4.25 7.41 -2.15
CA ASN A 64 -2.97 7.71 -2.80
C ASN A 64 -2.06 8.62 -1.98
N ILE A 65 -2.61 9.46 -1.09
CA ILE A 65 -1.80 10.36 -0.25
C ILE A 65 -1.72 9.80 1.16
N ARG A 66 -2.85 9.66 1.85
CA ARG A 66 -2.85 9.24 3.27
C ARG A 66 -2.35 7.80 3.42
N GLY A 67 -2.76 6.89 2.54
CA GLY A 67 -2.25 5.51 2.50
C GLY A 67 -0.74 5.44 2.32
N THR A 68 -0.18 6.21 1.38
CA THR A 68 1.29 6.27 1.18
C THR A 68 2.01 6.83 2.41
N VAL A 69 1.48 7.90 3.01
CA VAL A 69 2.05 8.50 4.24
C VAL A 69 2.07 7.49 5.39
N ASN A 70 1.00 6.70 5.57
CA ASN A 70 0.94 5.69 6.62
C ASN A 70 2.03 4.62 6.47
N ILE A 71 2.21 4.11 5.25
CA ILE A 71 3.22 3.08 4.98
C ILE A 71 4.62 3.65 5.12
N ALA A 72 4.88 4.87 4.61
CA ALA A 72 6.18 5.52 4.76
C ALA A 72 6.54 5.76 6.24
N LYS A 73 5.59 6.22 7.06
CA LYS A 73 5.79 6.38 8.51
C LYS A 73 6.05 5.05 9.20
N ALA A 74 5.28 4.01 8.87
CA ALA A 74 5.46 2.68 9.44
C ALA A 74 6.83 2.09 9.09
N ALA A 75 7.27 2.23 7.83
CA ALA A 75 8.58 1.76 7.39
C ALA A 75 9.72 2.49 8.11
N LYS A 76 9.61 3.82 8.25
CA LYS A 76 10.57 4.63 9.00
C LYS A 76 10.66 4.19 10.46
N ASN A 77 9.51 4.01 11.12
CA ASN A 77 9.47 3.62 12.54
C ASN A 77 10.01 2.21 12.79
N ALA A 78 9.87 1.31 11.81
CA ALA A 78 10.42 -0.04 11.87
C ALA A 78 11.92 -0.11 11.53
N GLY A 79 12.56 1.02 11.19
CA GLY A 79 13.99 1.07 10.86
C GLY A 79 14.35 0.42 9.52
N ILE A 80 13.39 0.35 8.59
CA ILE A 80 13.58 -0.28 7.27
C ILE A 80 14.58 0.53 6.46
N LYS A 81 15.56 -0.16 5.86
CA LYS A 81 16.67 0.47 5.12
C LYS A 81 16.27 0.91 3.71
N THR A 82 15.28 0.25 3.11
CA THR A 82 14.87 0.49 1.72
C THR A 82 13.34 0.58 1.61
N PHE A 83 12.86 1.73 1.16
CA PHE A 83 11.45 1.98 0.84
C PHE A 83 11.32 2.35 -0.64
N VAL A 84 10.56 1.56 -1.40
CA VAL A 84 10.28 1.80 -2.82
C VAL A 84 8.82 2.19 -2.97
N HIS A 85 8.59 3.42 -3.40
CA HIS A 85 7.27 3.92 -3.78
C HIS A 85 7.13 3.87 -5.30
N LEU A 86 6.14 3.12 -5.79
CA LEU A 86 5.80 3.11 -7.21
C LEU A 86 4.67 4.11 -7.44
N SER A 87 4.95 5.16 -8.21
CA SER A 87 3.97 6.14 -8.68
C SER A 87 3.70 5.95 -10.17
N THR A 88 2.51 6.35 -10.61
CA THR A 88 2.13 6.41 -12.01
C THR A 88 2.08 7.86 -12.49
N GLY A 89 2.31 8.09 -13.79
CA GLY A 89 2.17 9.42 -14.39
C GLY A 89 0.73 9.90 -14.26
N CYS A 90 0.53 10.99 -13.52
CA CYS A 90 -0.79 11.57 -13.31
C CYS A 90 -1.28 12.21 -14.63
N SER A 91 -2.24 11.59 -15.32
CA SER A 91 -3.15 12.35 -16.19
C SER A 91 -4.10 13.10 -15.27
N ALA A 92 -3.71 14.33 -14.93
CA ALA A 92 -4.45 15.16 -13.99
C ALA A 92 -5.91 15.29 -14.41
N TYR A 93 -6.77 15.02 -13.43
CA TYR A 93 -8.21 15.22 -13.45
C TYR A 93 -8.55 16.58 -14.08
N ARG A 94 -9.10 16.57 -15.29
CA ARG A 94 -9.60 17.78 -15.94
C ARG A 94 -11.06 17.89 -15.54
N ASN A 95 -11.40 18.83 -14.66
CA ASN A 95 -12.79 19.21 -14.43
C ASN A 95 -13.39 19.63 -15.77
N SER A 96 -14.29 18.81 -16.30
CA SER A 96 -15.23 19.19 -17.36
C SER A 96 -16.37 20.00 -16.75
#